data_AF-A0A924NBF7-F1
#
_entry.id   AF-A0A924NBF7-F1
#
_cell.length_a   1.000
_cell.length_b   1.000
_cell.length_c   1.000
_cell.angle_alpha   90.00
_cell.angle_beta   90.00
_cell.angle_gamma   90.00
#
_symmetry.space_group_name_H-M   'P 1'
#
loop_
_entity.id
_entity.type
_entity.pdbx_description
1 polymer ?
#
loop_
_entity_poly.entity_id
_entity_poly.type
_entity_poly.pdbx_seq_one_letter_code
_entity_poly.pdbx_strand_id
1 'polypeptide(L)'
;MSWLSRLAERQMQRARLRGDMQVLAGEGKPLPDRTADAFVSAGDAIGFRIMAEAGVLPEEIILKKEAAAQRAHLATLTAPDRRKRAMEELARLEMRQAIAEEARRRFMKD
;
A
#
# COMPACT_ATOMS: atom_id res chain seq x y z
N MET A 1 11.85 -35.89 11.91
CA MET A 1 12.05 -34.49 11.42
C MET A 1 12.47 -34.50 9.96
N SER A 2 11.85 -33.67 9.12
CA SER A 2 12.20 -33.53 7.70
C SER A 2 13.63 -32.99 7.52
N TRP A 3 14.26 -33.26 6.37
CA TRP A 3 15.54 -32.64 5.99
C TRP A 3 15.45 -31.11 5.94
N LEU A 4 14.31 -30.57 5.48
CA LEU A 4 14.05 -29.12 5.47
C LEU A 4 14.04 -28.54 6.89
N SER A 5 13.44 -29.25 7.86
CA SER A 5 13.43 -28.81 9.26
C SER A 5 14.85 -28.74 9.83
N ARG A 6 15.71 -29.71 9.50
CA ARG A 6 17.12 -29.71 9.94
C ARG A 6 17.93 -28.58 9.30
N LEU A 7 17.63 -28.24 8.05
CA LEU A 7 18.26 -27.10 7.36
C LEU A 7 17.83 -25.78 8.00
N ALA A 8 16.52 -25.59 8.23
CA ALA A 8 15.97 -24.41 8.88
C ALA A 8 16.58 -24.19 10.27
N GLU A 9 16.64 -25.24 11.10
CA GLU A 9 17.24 -25.17 12.45
C GLU A 9 18.70 -24.70 12.39
N ARG A 10 19.51 -25.25 11.48
CA ARG A 10 20.91 -24.83 11.31
C ARG A 10 21.02 -23.36 10.93
N GLN A 11 20.11 -22.85 10.10
CA GLN A 11 20.12 -21.43 9.70
C GLN A 11 19.69 -20.53 10.86
N MET A 12 18.70 -20.93 11.66
CA MET A 12 18.29 -20.21 12.87
C MET A 12 19.43 -20.14 13.89
N GLN A 13 20.13 -21.26 14.14
CA GLN A 13 21.28 -21.26 15.06
C GLN A 13 22.42 -20.36 14.58
N ARG A 14 22.73 -20.37 13.28
CA ARG A 14 23.73 -19.46 12.70
C ARG A 14 23.36 -17.99 12.87
N ALA A 15 22.11 -17.62 12.57
CA ALA A 15 21.64 -16.26 12.76
C ALA A 15 21.70 -15.82 14.23
N ARG A 16 21.35 -16.71 15.16
CA ARG A 16 21.46 -16.45 16.59
C ARG A 16 22.90 -16.20 17.05
N LEU A 17 23.84 -17.01 16.58
CA LEU A 17 25.28 -16.85 16.91
C LEU A 17 25.87 -15.55 16.35
N ARG A 18 25.38 -15.07 15.21
CA ARG A 18 25.79 -13.78 14.62
C ARG A 18 25.17 -12.57 15.32
N GLY A 19 24.21 -12.78 16.22
CA GLY A 19 23.48 -11.70 16.86
C GLY A 19 22.37 -11.10 15.98
N ASP A 20 22.06 -11.70 14.82
CA ASP A 20 21.03 -11.20 13.88
C ASP A 20 19.62 -11.16 14.48
N MET A 21 19.40 -11.84 15.61
CA MET A 21 18.13 -11.88 16.34
C MET A 21 18.10 -10.97 17.58
N GLN A 22 19.13 -10.14 17.78
CA GLN A 22 19.23 -9.18 18.89
C GLN A 22 19.19 -7.75 18.35
N VAL A 23 18.70 -6.81 19.16
CA VAL A 23 18.51 -5.40 18.84
C VAL A 23 17.62 -5.20 17.60
N LEU A 24 16.57 -6.02 17.48
CA LEU A 24 15.62 -5.91 16.38
C LEU A 24 14.73 -4.67 16.52
N ALA A 25 14.27 -4.14 15.40
CA ALA A 25 13.29 -3.06 15.39
C ALA A 25 12.01 -3.51 16.10
N GLY A 26 11.74 -2.94 17.28
CA GLY A 26 10.59 -3.31 18.11
C GLY A 26 10.85 -4.41 19.14
N GLU A 27 12.10 -4.82 19.37
CA GLU A 27 12.42 -5.78 20.43
C GLU A 27 11.95 -5.29 21.81
N GLY A 28 11.29 -6.18 22.56
CA GLY A 28 10.70 -5.89 23.87
C GLY A 28 9.42 -5.03 23.83
N LYS A 29 8.99 -4.56 22.65
CA LYS A 29 7.73 -3.83 22.49
C LYS A 29 6.57 -4.78 22.21
N PRO A 30 5.33 -4.41 22.61
CA PRO A 30 4.16 -5.18 22.22
C PRO A 30 4.05 -5.22 20.69
N LEU A 31 3.43 -6.29 20.18
CA LEU A 31 3.09 -6.36 18.76
C LEU A 31 2.18 -5.18 18.41
N PRO A 32 2.38 -4.53 17.25
CA PRO A 32 1.53 -3.45 16.82
C PRO A 32 0.10 -3.95 16.64
N ASP A 33 -0.87 -3.11 16.99
CA ASP A 33 -2.29 -3.40 16.78
C ASP A 33 -2.57 -3.51 15.27
N ARG A 34 -3.16 -4.65 14.89
CA ARG A 34 -3.50 -5.00 13.50
C ARG A 34 -4.93 -5.49 13.39
N THR A 35 -5.81 -5.08 14.29
CA THR A 35 -7.24 -5.42 14.24
C THR A 35 -7.90 -5.03 12.91
N ALA A 36 -7.42 -3.99 12.22
CA ALA A 36 -7.87 -3.61 10.88
C ALA A 36 -7.57 -4.66 9.79
N ASP A 37 -6.53 -5.49 9.97
CA ASP A 37 -6.15 -6.54 9.01
C ASP A 37 -7.05 -7.77 9.12
N ALA A 38 -7.89 -7.88 10.16
CA ALA A 38 -8.68 -9.08 10.47
C ALA A 38 -9.69 -9.46 9.39
N PHE A 39 -10.09 -8.50 8.54
CA PHE A 39 -11.07 -8.69 7.46
C PHE A 39 -10.43 -8.69 6.06
N VAL A 40 -9.10 -8.71 5.98
CA VAL A 40 -8.36 -8.68 4.71
C VAL A 40 -7.60 -10.00 4.55
N SER A 41 -7.36 -10.43 3.31
CA SER A 41 -6.54 -11.61 3.07
C SER A 41 -5.12 -11.42 3.63
N ALA A 42 -4.47 -12.51 4.06
CA ALA A 42 -3.12 -12.42 4.61
C ALA A 42 -2.11 -11.85 3.59
N GLY A 43 -2.30 -12.15 2.30
CA GLY A 43 -1.47 -11.62 1.22
C GLY A 43 -1.63 -10.11 1.06
N ASP A 44 -2.87 -9.62 1.09
CA ASP A 44 -3.16 -8.18 1.01
C ASP A 44 -2.62 -7.42 2.21
N ALA A 45 -2.82 -7.94 3.43
CA ALA A 45 -2.30 -7.31 4.65
C ALA A 45 -0.77 -7.19 4.63
N ILE A 46 -0.06 -8.20 4.10
CA ILE A 46 1.39 -8.14 3.89
C ILE A 46 1.74 -7.10 2.81
N GLY A 47 1.05 -7.12 1.67
CA GLY A 47 1.30 -6.18 0.57
C GLY A 47 1.12 -4.72 0.98
N PHE A 48 0.02 -4.41 1.68
CA PHE A 48 -0.22 -3.08 2.23
C PHE A 48 0.83 -2.64 3.23
N ARG A 49 1.31 -3.56 4.07
CA ARG A 49 2.38 -3.28 5.02
C ARG A 49 3.71 -2.97 4.33
N ILE A 50 4.11 -3.77 3.34
CA ILE A 50 5.33 -3.52 2.56
C ILE A 50 5.26 -2.13 1.91
N MET A 51 4.12 -1.78 1.32
CA MET A 51 3.90 -0.46 0.72
C MET A 51 3.98 0.67 1.76
N ALA A 52 3.32 0.51 2.91
CA ALA A 52 3.35 1.50 3.98
C ALA A 52 4.75 1.70 4.58
N GLU A 53 5.50 0.63 4.80
CA GLU A 53 6.89 0.67 5.29
C GLU A 53 7.82 1.34 4.27
N ALA A 54 7.59 1.14 2.97
CA ALA A 54 8.31 1.83 1.91
C ALA A 54 7.86 3.29 1.71
N GLY A 55 6.82 3.75 2.41
CA GLY A 55 6.23 5.08 2.21
C GLY A 55 5.52 5.26 0.87
N VAL A 56 5.19 4.17 0.18
CA VAL A 56 4.58 4.18 -1.15
C VAL A 56 3.08 3.97 -1.03
N LEU A 57 2.30 4.76 -1.75
CA LEU A 57 0.87 4.55 -1.91
C LEU A 57 0.58 3.89 -3.26
N PRO A 58 -0.45 3.03 -3.33
CA PRO A 58 -0.94 2.53 -4.60
C PRO A 58 -1.35 3.65 -5.56
N GLU A 59 -1.18 3.43 -6.86
CA GLU A 59 -1.46 4.45 -7.89
C GLU A 59 -2.91 4.94 -7.82
N GLU A 60 -3.87 4.05 -7.59
CA GLU A 60 -5.29 4.41 -7.47
C GLU A 60 -5.57 5.35 -6.29
N ILE A 61 -4.82 5.22 -5.19
CA ILE A 61 -4.97 6.09 -4.02
C ILE A 61 -4.37 7.47 -4.29
N ILE A 62 -3.25 7.53 -5.02
CA ILE A 62 -2.64 8.80 -5.45
C ILE A 62 -3.62 9.54 -6.37
N LEU A 63 -4.11 8.87 -7.41
CA LEU A 63 -5.05 9.45 -8.37
C LEU A 63 -6.36 9.91 -7.71
N LYS A 64 -6.86 9.15 -6.72
CA LYS A 64 -8.04 9.55 -5.93
C LYS A 64 -7.81 10.85 -5.16
N LYS A 65 -6.62 11.03 -4.58
CA LYS A 65 -6.24 12.28 -3.88
C LYS A 65 -6.13 13.45 -4.86
N GLU A 66 -5.52 13.22 -6.02
CA GLU A 66 -5.40 14.23 -7.08
C GLU A 66 -6.78 14.66 -7.60
N ALA A 67 -7.68 13.70 -7.87
CA ALA A 67 -9.04 13.98 -8.29
C ALA A 67 -9.81 14.79 -7.22
N ALA A 68 -9.65 14.45 -5.92
CA ALA A 68 -10.25 15.21 -4.84
C ALA A 68 -9.73 16.65 -4.77
N ALA A 69 -8.41 16.84 -4.89
CA ALA A 69 -7.79 18.16 -4.95
C ALA A 69 -8.28 18.97 -6.17
N GLN A 70 -8.42 18.32 -7.33
CA GLN A 70 -8.91 18.96 -8.54
C GLN A 70 -10.39 19.37 -8.43
N ARG A 71 -11.24 18.56 -7.77
CA ARG A 71 -12.63 18.96 -7.45
C ARG A 71 -12.67 20.19 -6.57
N ALA A 72 -11.82 20.24 -5.54
CA ALA A 72 -11.70 21.41 -4.68
C ALA A 72 -11.24 22.65 -5.47
N HIS A 73 -10.24 22.49 -6.35
CA HIS A 73 -9.79 23.56 -7.23
C HIS A 73 -10.91 24.06 -8.15
N LEU A 74 -11.63 23.16 -8.82
CA LEU A 74 -12.76 23.50 -9.68
C LEU A 74 -13.85 24.29 -8.95
N ALA A 75 -14.12 23.98 -7.67
CA ALA A 75 -15.07 24.71 -6.86
C ALA A 75 -14.68 26.18 -6.63
N THR A 76 -13.39 26.51 -6.65
CA THR A 76 -12.89 27.88 -6.49
C THR A 76 -12.95 28.72 -7.78
N LEU A 77 -13.14 28.09 -8.94
CA LEU A 77 -13.09 28.76 -10.23
C LEU A 77 -14.46 29.31 -10.63
N THR A 78 -14.51 30.58 -11.03
CA THR A 78 -15.71 31.25 -11.54
C THR A 78 -15.65 31.52 -13.05
N ALA A 79 -14.46 31.73 -13.60
CA ALA A 79 -14.27 32.01 -15.03
C ALA A 79 -14.63 30.78 -15.90
N PRO A 80 -15.50 30.92 -16.92
CA PRO A 80 -15.99 29.78 -17.73
C PRO A 80 -14.87 28.97 -18.40
N ASP A 81 -13.89 29.63 -19.02
CA ASP A 81 -12.79 28.95 -19.72
C ASP A 81 -11.89 28.17 -18.76
N ARG A 82 -11.63 28.74 -17.57
CA ARG A 82 -10.82 28.08 -16.53
C ARG A 82 -11.57 26.90 -15.93
N ARG A 83 -12.89 27.03 -15.69
CA ARG A 83 -13.73 25.92 -15.25
C ARG A 83 -13.74 24.77 -16.26
N LYS A 84 -13.86 25.08 -17.56
CA LYS A 84 -13.84 24.07 -18.62
C LYS A 84 -12.53 23.26 -18.62
N ARG A 85 -11.38 23.94 -18.58
CA ARG A 85 -10.07 23.27 -18.49
C ARG A 85 -9.93 22.44 -17.20
N ALA A 86 -10.40 22.97 -16.07
CA ALA A 86 -10.36 22.23 -14.82
C ALA A 86 -11.25 20.98 -14.83
N MET A 87 -12.39 21.02 -15.53
CA MET A 87 -13.26 19.86 -15.76
C MET A 87 -12.59 18.81 -16.66
N GLU A 88 -11.90 19.23 -17.72
CA GLU A 88 -11.16 18.32 -18.61
C GLU A 88 -10.06 17.56 -17.85
N GLU A 89 -9.30 18.26 -17.01
CA GLU A 89 -8.29 17.63 -16.15
C GLU A 89 -8.91 16.72 -15.08
N LEU A 90 -10.04 17.10 -14.50
CA LEU A 90 -10.76 16.24 -13.55
C LEU A 90 -11.20 14.93 -14.23
N ALA A 91 -11.79 15.01 -15.42
CA ALA A 91 -12.23 13.84 -16.17
C ALA A 91 -11.06 12.91 -16.51
N ARG A 92 -9.91 13.49 -16.88
CA ARG A 92 -8.67 12.72 -17.12
C ARG A 92 -8.20 11.98 -15.87
N LEU A 93 -8.17 12.64 -14.71
CA LEU A 93 -7.78 12.03 -13.44
C LEU A 93 -8.74 10.91 -13.02
N GLU A 94 -10.04 11.13 -13.14
CA GLU A 94 -11.07 10.14 -12.82
C GLU A 94 -10.98 8.91 -13.73
N MET A 95 -10.75 9.10 -15.03
CA MET A 95 -10.53 8.00 -15.99
C MET A 95 -9.31 7.17 -15.60
N ARG A 96 -8.18 7.82 -15.28
CA ARG A 96 -6.96 7.11 -14.84
C ARG A 96 -7.18 6.37 -13.53
N GLN A 97 -7.87 6.98 -12.57
CA GLN A 97 -8.20 6.35 -11.30
C GLN A 97 -8.99 5.06 -11.53
N ALA A 98 -10.01 5.08 -12.40
CA ALA A 98 -10.82 3.91 -12.72
C ALA A 98 -9.98 2.77 -13.35
N ILE A 99 -9.08 3.10 -14.28
CA ILE A 99 -8.16 2.13 -14.89
C ILE A 99 -7.25 1.49 -13.82
N ALA A 100 -6.68 2.29 -12.92
CA ALA A 100 -5.81 1.80 -11.86
C ALA A 100 -6.56 0.89 -10.87
N GLU A 101 -7.79 1.27 -10.48
CA GLU A 101 -8.64 0.44 -9.63
C GLU A 101 -8.98 -0.90 -10.29
N GLU A 102 -9.30 -0.91 -11.59
CA GLU A 102 -9.62 -2.13 -12.33
C GLU A 102 -8.39 -3.03 -12.48
N ALA A 103 -7.23 -2.47 -12.84
CA ALA A 103 -5.97 -3.18 -12.93
C ALA A 103 -5.65 -3.88 -11.61
N ARG A 104 -5.86 -3.19 -10.48
CA ARG A 104 -5.65 -3.77 -9.16
C ARG A 104 -6.66 -4.86 -8.82
N ARG A 105 -7.96 -4.64 -9.09
CA ARG A 105 -8.98 -5.67 -8.86
C ARG A 105 -8.70 -6.94 -9.67
N ARG A 106 -8.18 -6.80 -10.89
CA ARG A 106 -7.79 -7.93 -11.73
C ARG A 106 -6.59 -8.66 -11.14
N PHE A 107 -5.54 -7.93 -10.76
CA PHE A 107 -4.35 -8.51 -10.13
C PHE A 107 -4.68 -9.29 -8.85
N MET A 108 -5.67 -8.86 -8.06
CA MET A 108 -6.06 -9.53 -6.81
C MET A 108 -7.03 -10.71 -6.99
N LYS A 109 -7.56 -10.94 -8.21
CA LYS A 109 -8.45 -12.07 -8.51
C LYS A 109 -7.71 -13.30 -9.06
N ASP A 110 -6.53 -13.09 -9.62
CA ASP A 110 -5.64 -14.12 -10.18
C ASP A 110 -4.69 -14.67 -9.10
#